data_AF-A0A090N9W0-F1
#
_entry.id   AF-A0A090N9W0-F1
#
_cell.length_a   1.000
_cell.length_b   1.000
_cell.length_c   1.000
_cell.angle_alpha   90.00
_cell.angle_beta   90.00
_cell.angle_gamma   90.00
#
_symmetry.space_group_name_H-M   'P 1'
#
loop_
_entity.id
_entity.type
_entity.pdbx_description
1 polymer ?
#
loop_
_entity_poly.entity_id
_entity_poly.type
_entity_poly.pdbx_seq_one_letter_code
_entity_poly.pdbx_strand_id
1 'polypeptide(L)'
;MTHMTKTVSTSKKTRKQHSPEFCSEALKLAERIGVAAAARELSLYESQLYAWRSKLQQQMTSSERESELAAENARLKRQLAEQAEELAILQKAATYFAEAPEMKYVFIENIRLSSAIKAMCRVLRVARSGWYTWCQRRTRINTRQQFRQHCDSVVRKAFTQSSVTVPHA
;
A
#
# COMPACT_ATOMS: atom_id res chain seq x y z
N MET A 1 -29.73 -20.72 67.94
CA MET A 1 -28.97 -19.46 67.77
C MET A 1 -29.18 -18.97 66.35
N THR A 2 -30.02 -17.96 66.18
CA THR A 2 -30.31 -17.32 64.89
C THR A 2 -29.24 -16.27 64.62
N HIS A 3 -28.42 -16.45 63.59
CA HIS A 3 -27.51 -15.41 63.12
C HIS A 3 -28.23 -14.58 62.05
N MET A 4 -28.62 -13.35 62.39
CA MET A 4 -29.01 -12.33 61.41
C MET A 4 -27.75 -11.62 60.90
N THR A 5 -27.38 -11.85 59.64
CA THR A 5 -26.34 -11.08 58.96
C THR A 5 -26.92 -9.74 58.50
N LYS A 6 -26.51 -8.66 59.16
CA LYS A 6 -26.90 -7.27 58.84
C LYS A 6 -26.06 -6.79 57.66
N THR A 7 -26.68 -6.59 56.49
CA THR A 7 -26.02 -6.02 55.31
C THR A 7 -25.96 -4.49 55.45
N VAL A 8 -24.75 -3.94 55.44
CA VAL A 8 -24.51 -2.49 55.45
C VAL A 8 -24.54 -1.99 54.00
N SER A 9 -25.58 -1.23 53.65
CA SER A 9 -25.70 -0.55 52.36
C SER A 9 -24.81 0.69 52.32
N THR A 10 -23.68 0.61 51.61
CA THR A 10 -22.84 1.78 51.32
C THR A 10 -23.46 2.58 50.18
N SER A 11 -24.11 3.70 50.51
CA SER A 11 -24.58 4.68 49.52
C SER A 11 -23.36 5.35 48.85
N LYS A 12 -23.04 4.94 47.62
CA LYS A 12 -22.02 5.60 46.79
C LYS A 12 -22.57 6.94 46.30
N LYS A 13 -22.05 8.05 46.85
CA LYS A 13 -22.24 9.40 46.27
C LYS A 13 -21.86 9.37 44.79
N THR A 14 -22.82 9.68 43.92
CA THR A 14 -22.60 9.89 42.50
C THR A 14 -21.62 11.05 42.31
N ARG A 15 -20.47 10.79 41.68
CA ARG A 15 -19.52 11.87 41.35
C ARG A 15 -20.18 12.79 40.32
N LYS A 16 -20.13 14.10 40.58
CA LYS A 16 -20.49 15.11 39.58
C LYS A 16 -19.59 14.92 38.35
N GLN A 17 -20.19 14.53 37.22
CA GLN A 17 -19.51 14.52 35.93
C GLN A 17 -19.68 15.89 35.29
N HIS A 18 -18.58 16.45 34.82
CA HIS A 18 -18.58 17.68 34.03
C HIS A 18 -18.60 17.33 32.55
N SER A 19 -19.29 18.12 31.75
CA SER A 19 -19.30 17.95 30.29
C SER A 19 -17.90 18.25 29.72
N PRO A 20 -17.52 17.64 28.60
CA PRO A 20 -16.24 17.90 27.96
C PRO A 20 -16.08 19.36 27.52
N GLU A 21 -17.17 20.02 27.10
CA GLU A 21 -17.18 21.44 26.72
C GLU A 21 -16.88 22.33 27.93
N PHE A 22 -17.52 22.06 29.08
CA PHE A 22 -17.26 22.79 30.32
C PHE A 22 -15.82 22.58 30.79
N CYS A 23 -15.30 21.36 30.73
CA CYS A 23 -13.90 21.08 31.05
C CYS A 23 -12.95 21.89 30.16
N SER A 24 -13.25 21.99 28.85
CA SER A 24 -12.45 22.76 27.89
C SER A 24 -12.47 24.26 28.18
N GLU A 25 -13.65 24.84 28.42
CA GLU A 25 -13.76 26.26 28.78
C GLU A 25 -13.11 26.59 30.12
N ALA A 26 -13.25 25.71 31.12
CA ALA A 26 -12.60 25.85 32.41
C ALA A 26 -11.06 25.84 32.30
N LEU A 27 -10.51 25.00 31.40
CA LEU A 27 -9.07 24.98 31.12
C LEU A 27 -8.61 26.26 30.40
N LYS A 28 -9.38 26.76 29.42
CA LYS A 28 -9.09 28.05 28.76
C LYS A 28 -9.13 29.24 29.74
N LEU A 29 -10.07 29.23 30.68
CA LEU A 29 -10.12 30.22 31.74
C LEU A 29 -8.87 30.12 32.63
N ALA A 30 -8.50 28.90 33.05
CA ALA A 30 -7.31 28.66 33.85
C ALA A 30 -6.00 29.09 33.15
N GLU A 31 -5.92 29.02 31.82
CA GLU A 31 -4.79 29.55 31.05
C GLU A 31 -4.70 31.09 31.10
N ARG A 32 -5.84 31.78 31.11
CA ARG A 32 -5.90 33.25 31.14
C ARG A 32 -5.65 33.84 32.52
N ILE A 33 -6.27 33.30 33.56
CA ILE A 33 -6.29 33.89 34.90
C ILE A 33 -5.54 33.06 35.96
N GLY A 34 -5.03 31.89 35.57
CA GLY A 34 -4.38 30.94 36.47
C GLY A 34 -5.35 29.97 37.13
N VAL A 35 -4.84 28.78 37.46
CA VAL A 35 -5.63 27.64 38.00
C VAL A 35 -6.36 28.00 39.29
N ALA A 36 -5.70 28.69 40.22
CA ALA A 36 -6.27 29.06 41.51
C ALA A 36 -7.38 30.13 41.41
N ALA A 37 -7.31 31.03 40.42
CA ALA A 37 -8.34 32.02 40.18
C ALA A 37 -9.56 31.38 39.47
N ALA A 38 -9.31 30.57 38.43
CA ALA A 38 -10.35 29.85 37.71
C ALA A 38 -11.10 28.85 38.58
N ALA A 39 -10.42 28.14 39.48
CA ALA A 39 -11.04 27.23 40.43
C ALA A 39 -12.02 27.96 41.36
N ARG A 40 -11.64 29.14 41.87
CA ARG A 40 -12.51 29.96 42.72
C ARG A 40 -13.73 30.49 41.97
N GLU A 41 -13.54 30.99 40.75
CA GLU A 41 -14.62 31.55 39.91
C GLU A 41 -15.64 30.48 39.51
N LEU A 42 -15.17 29.27 39.18
CA LEU A 42 -16.02 28.15 38.76
C LEU A 42 -16.51 27.28 39.93
N SER A 43 -16.15 27.61 41.17
CA SER A 43 -16.45 26.81 42.37
C SER A 43 -15.99 25.34 42.23
N LEU A 44 -14.79 25.14 41.67
CA LEU A 44 -14.14 23.85 41.48
C LEU A 44 -12.95 23.70 42.43
N TYR A 45 -12.49 22.46 42.61
CA TYR A 45 -11.21 22.21 43.26
C TYR A 45 -10.07 22.36 42.24
N GLU A 46 -8.97 23.03 42.61
CA GLU A 46 -7.79 23.18 41.73
C GLU A 46 -7.28 21.82 41.21
N SER A 47 -7.37 20.77 42.03
CA SER A 47 -7.00 19.41 41.66
C SER A 47 -7.80 18.86 40.46
N GLN A 48 -9.05 19.30 40.27
CA GLN A 48 -9.86 18.92 39.12
C GLN A 48 -9.30 19.52 37.82
N LEU A 49 -8.89 20.79 37.85
CA LEU A 49 -8.28 21.45 36.71
C LEU A 49 -6.93 20.82 36.35
N TYR A 50 -6.09 20.50 37.34
CA TYR A 50 -4.83 19.77 37.11
C TYR A 50 -5.08 18.38 36.53
N ALA A 51 -6.06 17.63 37.05
CA ALA A 51 -6.41 16.31 36.53
C ALA A 51 -6.92 16.37 35.08
N TRP A 52 -7.75 17.36 34.74
CA TRP A 52 -8.22 17.55 33.35
C TRP A 52 -7.10 17.93 32.41
N ARG A 53 -6.19 18.83 32.83
CA ARG A 53 -5.01 19.19 32.04
C ARG A 53 -4.11 18.00 31.79
N SER A 54 -3.82 17.21 32.83
CA SER A 54 -3.04 15.97 32.70
C SER A 54 -3.70 14.97 31.77
N LYS A 55 -5.03 14.81 31.85
CA LYS A 55 -5.80 13.92 30.97
C LYS A 55 -5.75 14.38 29.52
N LEU A 56 -5.92 15.68 29.26
CA LEU A 56 -5.85 16.24 27.92
C LEU A 56 -4.46 16.05 27.31
N GLN A 57 -3.40 16.33 28.08
CA GLN A 57 -2.03 16.11 27.63
C GLN A 57 -1.74 14.64 27.33
N GLN A 58 -2.19 13.73 28.20
CA GLN A 58 -2.07 12.29 27.95
C GLN A 58 -2.81 11.88 26.67
N GLN A 59 -4.02 12.39 26.45
CA GLN A 59 -4.81 12.11 25.23
C GLN A 59 -4.12 12.63 23.96
N MET A 60 -3.52 13.82 24.00
CA MET A 60 -2.77 14.35 22.86
C MET A 60 -1.56 13.48 22.55
N THR A 61 -0.75 13.17 23.57
CA THR A 61 0.44 12.30 23.37
C THR A 61 0.08 10.87 22.94
N SER A 62 -1.05 10.32 23.40
CA SER A 62 -1.53 9.02 22.92
C SER A 62 -2.03 9.10 21.49
N SER A 63 -2.76 10.15 21.12
CA SER A 63 -3.28 10.36 19.77
C SER A 63 -2.14 10.55 18.75
N GLU A 64 -1.10 11.30 19.10
CA GLU A 64 0.10 11.46 18.27
C GLU A 64 0.79 10.12 18.04
N ARG A 65 1.03 9.35 19.11
CA ARG A 65 1.64 8.02 19.03
C ARG A 65 0.80 7.06 18.19
N GLU A 66 -0.52 7.07 18.35
CA GLU A 66 -1.45 6.24 17.56
C GLU A 66 -1.38 6.61 16.06
N SER A 67 -1.30 7.90 15.75
CA SER A 67 -1.12 8.39 14.37
C SER A 67 0.19 7.92 13.76
N GLU A 68 1.30 8.03 14.50
CA GLU A 68 2.63 7.54 14.07
C GLU A 68 2.62 6.02 13.82
N LEU A 69 2.03 5.24 14.75
CA LEU A 69 1.89 3.80 14.60
C LEU A 69 1.00 3.43 13.40
N ALA A 70 -0.05 4.20 13.13
CA ALA A 70 -0.92 3.98 11.96
C ALA A 70 -0.17 4.25 10.64
N ALA A 71 0.64 5.31 10.59
CA ALA A 71 1.47 5.64 9.43
C ALA A 71 2.51 4.55 9.15
N GLU A 72 3.20 4.06 10.19
CA GLU A 72 4.19 2.98 10.04
C GLU A 72 3.51 1.67 9.65
N ASN A 73 2.36 1.34 10.24
CA ASN A 73 1.57 0.16 9.82
C ASN A 73 1.16 0.24 8.34
N ALA A 74 0.74 1.42 7.86
CA ALA A 74 0.40 1.61 6.46
C ALA A 74 1.62 1.42 5.55
N ARG A 75 2.80 1.90 5.97
CA ARG A 75 4.06 1.69 5.26
C ARG A 75 4.45 0.22 5.21
N LEU A 76 4.44 -0.48 6.34
CA LEU A 76 4.79 -1.90 6.44
C LEU A 76 3.85 -2.77 5.59
N LYS A 77 2.53 -2.48 5.62
CA LYS A 77 1.56 -3.18 4.76
C LYS A 77 1.85 -3.00 3.27
N ARG A 78 2.28 -1.81 2.83
CA ARG A 78 2.70 -1.59 1.44
C ARG A 78 3.94 -2.40 1.09
N GLN A 79 4.95 -2.43 1.97
CA GLN A 79 6.16 -3.23 1.75
C GLN A 79 5.86 -4.72 1.67
N LEU A 80 4.99 -5.24 2.55
CA LEU A 80 4.55 -6.63 2.51
C LEU A 80 3.84 -6.97 1.20
N ALA A 81 2.98 -6.07 0.71
CA ALA A 81 2.30 -6.27 -0.58
C ALA A 81 3.29 -6.29 -1.76
N GLU A 82 4.26 -5.36 -1.78
CA GLU A 82 5.32 -5.33 -2.80
C GLU A 82 6.18 -6.62 -2.77
N GLN A 83 6.59 -7.07 -1.59
CA GLN A 83 7.36 -8.30 -1.44
C GLN A 83 6.57 -9.55 -1.85
N ALA A 84 5.28 -9.61 -1.50
CA ALA A 84 4.42 -10.73 -1.91
C ALA A 84 4.27 -10.79 -3.44
N GLU A 85 4.16 -9.64 -4.11
CA GLU A 85 4.16 -9.56 -5.58
C GLU A 85 5.49 -10.03 -6.17
N GLU A 86 6.63 -9.59 -5.62
CA GLU A 86 7.95 -10.02 -6.06
C GLU A 86 8.18 -11.53 -5.91
N LEU A 87 7.76 -12.11 -4.77
CA LEU A 87 7.83 -13.56 -4.55
C LEU A 87 6.94 -14.34 -5.52
N ALA A 88 5.72 -13.87 -5.78
CA ALA A 88 4.84 -14.50 -6.76
C ALA A 88 5.44 -14.46 -8.17
N ILE A 89 6.13 -13.38 -8.54
CA ILE A 89 6.84 -13.27 -9.81
C ILE A 89 8.02 -14.25 -9.85
N LEU A 90 8.82 -14.33 -8.79
CA LEU A 90 9.96 -15.25 -8.69
C LEU A 90 9.52 -16.70 -8.82
N GLN A 91 8.42 -17.09 -8.17
CA GLN A 91 7.87 -18.44 -8.27
C GLN A 91 7.46 -18.76 -9.72
N LYS A 92 6.72 -17.85 -10.38
CA LYS A 92 6.34 -18.01 -11.79
C LYS A 92 7.55 -18.03 -12.73
N ALA A 93 8.58 -17.26 -12.42
CA ALA A 93 9.83 -17.23 -13.18
C ALA A 93 10.57 -18.57 -13.04
N ALA A 94 10.67 -19.11 -11.82
CA ALA A 94 11.31 -20.39 -11.57
C ALA A 94 10.63 -21.53 -12.34
N THR A 95 9.29 -21.57 -12.36
CA THR A 95 8.56 -22.58 -13.15
C THR A 95 8.79 -22.40 -14.66
N TYR A 96 8.82 -21.16 -15.14
CA TYR A 96 8.95 -20.88 -16.58
C TYR A 96 10.38 -21.11 -17.11
N PHE A 97 11.40 -20.69 -16.36
CA PHE A 97 12.81 -20.87 -16.75
C PHE A 97 13.32 -22.30 -16.55
N ALA A 98 12.62 -23.14 -15.78
CA ALA A 98 12.90 -24.57 -15.73
C ALA A 98 12.57 -25.28 -17.06
N GLU A 99 11.63 -24.75 -17.85
CA GLU A 99 11.16 -25.36 -19.10
C GLU A 99 11.86 -24.80 -20.36
N ALA A 100 12.23 -23.51 -20.39
CA ALA A 100 12.93 -22.90 -21.52
C ALA A 100 13.78 -21.66 -21.12
N PRO A 101 15.11 -21.76 -21.05
CA PRO A 101 15.97 -20.70 -20.49
C PRO A 101 16.14 -19.43 -21.35
N GLU A 102 15.60 -19.35 -22.57
CA GLU A 102 16.04 -18.34 -23.55
C GLU A 102 15.20 -17.06 -23.68
N MET A 103 14.10 -16.85 -22.95
CA MET A 103 13.24 -15.69 -23.25
C MET A 103 12.75 -14.92 -22.03
N LYS A 104 13.66 -14.18 -21.38
CA LYS A 104 13.33 -13.20 -20.33
C LYS A 104 12.24 -12.21 -20.75
N TYR A 105 12.23 -11.82 -22.02
CA TYR A 105 11.23 -10.89 -22.56
C TYR A 105 9.90 -11.58 -22.91
N VAL A 106 9.89 -12.82 -23.39
CA VAL A 106 8.62 -13.54 -23.62
C VAL A 106 7.93 -13.87 -22.29
N PHE A 107 8.70 -14.14 -21.23
CA PHE A 107 8.16 -14.31 -19.88
C PHE A 107 7.43 -13.06 -19.37
N ILE A 108 7.97 -11.86 -19.62
CA ILE A 108 7.33 -10.60 -19.23
C ILE A 108 6.03 -10.35 -20.04
N GLU A 109 5.94 -10.86 -21.27
CA GLU A 109 4.73 -10.77 -22.12
C GLU A 109 3.61 -11.70 -21.65
N ASN A 110 3.98 -12.89 -21.15
CA ASN A 110 3.04 -13.95 -20.79
C ASN A 110 2.32 -13.68 -19.45
N ILE A 111 2.89 -12.83 -18.59
CA ILE A 111 2.26 -12.42 -17.32
C ILE A 111 1.39 -11.19 -17.57
N ARG A 112 0.11 -11.47 -17.78
CA ARG A 112 -0.92 -10.54 -18.29
C ARG A 112 -1.46 -9.53 -17.26
N LEU A 113 -0.60 -8.82 -16.53
CA LEU A 113 -1.01 -7.70 -15.66
C LEU A 113 -0.04 -6.52 -15.79
N SER A 114 -0.55 -5.37 -16.23
CA SER A 114 0.23 -4.14 -16.48
C SER A 114 0.89 -3.55 -15.23
N SER A 115 0.37 -3.84 -14.03
CA SER A 115 0.95 -3.41 -12.74
C SER A 115 2.26 -4.14 -12.41
N ALA A 116 2.45 -5.36 -12.92
CA ALA A 116 3.57 -6.23 -12.57
C ALA A 116 4.88 -5.90 -13.33
N ILE A 117 4.84 -5.06 -14.37
CA ILE A 117 6.03 -4.78 -15.20
C ILE A 117 7.17 -4.16 -14.38
N LYS A 118 6.84 -3.28 -13.42
CA LYS A 118 7.84 -2.63 -12.57
C LYS A 118 8.55 -3.63 -11.65
N ALA A 119 7.76 -4.45 -10.95
CA ALA A 119 8.26 -5.50 -10.08
C ALA A 119 9.07 -6.55 -10.88
N MET A 120 8.59 -6.90 -12.07
CA MET A 120 9.24 -7.88 -12.92
C MET A 120 10.57 -7.41 -13.50
N CYS A 121 10.66 -6.14 -13.93
CA CYS A 121 11.94 -5.56 -14.36
C CYS A 121 12.97 -5.56 -13.23
N ARG A 122 12.54 -5.31 -11.99
CA ARG A 122 13.38 -5.35 -10.79
C ARG A 122 13.87 -6.77 -10.51
N VAL A 123 12.94 -7.73 -10.45
CA VAL A 123 13.22 -9.16 -10.20
C VAL A 123 14.15 -9.75 -11.27
N LEU A 124 13.89 -9.49 -12.55
CA LEU A 124 14.68 -10.02 -13.68
C LEU A 124 15.93 -9.20 -14.01
N ARG A 125 16.17 -8.11 -13.27
CA ARG A 125 17.30 -7.19 -13.45
C ARG A 125 17.42 -6.64 -14.88
N VAL A 126 16.29 -6.26 -15.48
CA VAL A 126 16.24 -5.64 -16.81
C VAL A 126 15.72 -4.21 -16.73
N ALA A 127 16.20 -3.32 -17.61
CA ALA A 127 15.71 -1.95 -17.67
C ALA A 127 14.28 -1.91 -18.25
N ARG A 128 13.41 -1.10 -17.61
CA ARG A 128 12.02 -0.90 -18.06
C ARG A 128 11.92 -0.30 -19.46
N SER A 129 12.85 0.60 -19.82
CA SER A 129 12.96 1.15 -21.18
C SER A 129 13.32 0.07 -22.19
N GLY A 130 14.19 -0.87 -21.81
CA GLY A 130 14.52 -2.06 -22.61
C GLY A 130 13.29 -2.89 -22.95
N TRP A 131 12.38 -3.08 -22.00
CA TRP A 131 11.10 -3.76 -22.22
C TRP A 131 10.24 -3.07 -23.28
N TYR A 132 9.96 -1.77 -23.11
CA TYR A 132 9.12 -1.03 -24.07
C TYR A 132 9.76 -0.93 -25.46
N THR A 133 11.10 -0.78 -25.56
CA THR A 133 11.80 -0.81 -26.86
C THR A 133 11.71 -2.17 -27.55
N TRP A 134 11.77 -3.27 -26.81
CA TRP A 134 11.56 -4.61 -27.34
C TRP A 134 10.12 -4.83 -27.81
N CYS A 135 9.11 -4.39 -27.04
CA CYS A 135 7.70 -4.43 -27.46
C CYS A 135 7.47 -3.63 -28.76
N GLN A 136 8.11 -2.46 -28.87
CA GLN A 136 8.00 -1.59 -30.03
C GLN A 136 8.68 -2.18 -31.28
N ARG A 137 9.79 -2.90 -31.13
CA ARG A 137 10.46 -3.64 -32.21
C ARG A 137 9.66 -4.84 -32.71
N ARG A 138 8.84 -5.47 -31.85
CA ARG A 138 7.95 -6.57 -32.25
C ARG A 138 6.69 -6.10 -32.98
N THR A 139 6.18 -4.91 -32.65
CA THR A 139 4.96 -4.36 -33.25
C THR A 139 5.23 -3.52 -34.51
N ARG A 140 6.45 -3.00 -34.69
CA ARG A 140 6.86 -2.29 -35.91
C ARG A 140 7.72 -3.17 -36.81
N ILE A 141 7.20 -3.53 -37.98
CA ILE A 141 8.01 -4.10 -39.06
C ILE A 141 9.01 -3.04 -39.51
N ASN A 142 10.31 -3.26 -39.25
CA ASN A 142 11.37 -2.35 -39.68
C ASN A 142 11.59 -2.46 -41.20
N THR A 143 12.07 -1.40 -41.85
CA THR A 143 12.39 -1.32 -43.30
C THR A 143 13.21 -2.51 -43.79
N ARG A 144 14.17 -3.00 -43.00
CA ARG A 144 14.98 -4.19 -43.35
C ARG A 144 14.15 -5.48 -43.39
N GLN A 145 13.17 -5.63 -42.50
CA GLN A 145 12.25 -6.77 -42.50
C GLN A 145 11.21 -6.65 -43.63
N GLN A 146 10.73 -5.43 -43.93
CA GLN A 146 9.88 -5.19 -45.10
C GLN A 146 10.61 -5.55 -46.39
N PHE A 147 11.88 -5.16 -46.52
CA PHE A 147 12.73 -5.52 -47.65
C PHE A 147 12.92 -7.04 -47.76
N ARG A 148 13.20 -7.73 -46.64
CA ARG A 148 13.30 -9.19 -46.63
C ARG A 148 11.99 -9.87 -47.05
N GLN A 149 10.84 -9.43 -46.53
CA GLN A 149 9.53 -9.95 -46.92
C GLN A 149 9.23 -9.71 -48.41
N HIS A 150 9.64 -8.56 -48.94
CA HIS A 150 9.54 -8.25 -50.36
C HIS A 150 10.40 -9.20 -51.18
N CYS A 151 11.67 -9.40 -50.82
CA CYS A 151 12.55 -10.36 -51.47
C CYS A 151 11.99 -11.79 -51.40
N ASP A 152 11.53 -12.24 -50.23
CA ASP A 152 10.95 -13.57 -50.03
C ASP A 152 9.68 -13.76 -50.89
N SER A 153 8.87 -12.70 -51.05
CA SER A 153 7.70 -12.70 -51.93
C SER A 153 8.08 -12.82 -53.41
N VAL A 154 9.12 -12.10 -53.84
CA VAL A 154 9.63 -12.16 -55.22
C VAL A 154 10.21 -13.53 -55.54
N VAL A 155 11.04 -14.09 -54.64
CA VAL A 155 11.61 -15.43 -54.79
C VAL A 155 10.49 -16.48 -54.83
N ARG A 156 9.49 -16.38 -53.95
CA ARG A 156 8.33 -17.29 -53.97
C ARG A 156 7.56 -17.20 -55.29
N LYS A 157 7.31 -15.99 -55.82
CA LYS A 157 6.63 -15.80 -57.11
C LYS A 157 7.43 -16.42 -58.26
N ALA A 158 8.73 -16.16 -58.32
CA ALA A 158 9.62 -16.73 -59.34
C ALA A 158 9.63 -18.27 -59.27
N PHE A 159 9.70 -18.83 -58.05
CA PHE A 159 9.62 -20.27 -57.83
C PHE A 159 8.29 -20.84 -58.32
N THR A 160 7.15 -20.25 -57.93
CA THR A 160 5.81 -20.70 -58.37
C THR A 160 5.59 -20.57 -59.88
N GLN A 161 6.17 -19.57 -60.54
CA GLN A 161 6.09 -19.45 -62.00
C GLN A 161 6.93 -20.53 -62.67
N SER A 162 8.13 -20.81 -62.17
CA SER A 162 8.98 -21.86 -62.72
C SER A 162 8.41 -23.27 -62.54
N SER A 163 7.71 -23.54 -61.43
CA SER A 163 7.08 -24.84 -61.17
C SER A 163 5.80 -25.08 -61.97
N VAL A 164 5.18 -24.04 -62.56
CA VAL A 164 4.04 -24.17 -63.49
C VAL A 164 4.49 -24.34 -64.95
N THR A 165 5.75 -24.02 -65.27
CA THR A 165 6.26 -23.96 -66.65
C THR A 165 7.12 -25.18 -67.05
N VAL A 166 6.95 -26.33 -66.39
CA VAL A 166 7.56 -27.60 -66.83
C VAL A 166 6.47 -28.44 -67.48
N PRO A 167 6.37 -28.50 -68.83
CA PRO A 167 5.52 -29.49 -69.48
C PRO A 167 6.11 -30.87 -69.18
N HIS A 168 5.30 -31.78 -68.62
CA HIS A 168 5.60 -33.21 -68.72
C HIS A 168 5.58 -33.57 -70.20
N ALA A 169 6.77 -33.81 -70.75
CA ALA A 169 6.97 -34.55 -71.98
C ALA A 169 7.40 -35.98 -71.62
#